data_AF-A0A2Z6ZTM0-F1
#
_entry.id   AF-A0A2Z6ZTM0-F1
#
_cell.length_a   1.000
_cell.length_b   1.000
_cell.length_c   1.000
_cell.angle_alpha   90.00
_cell.angle_beta   90.00
_cell.angle_gamma   90.00
#
_symmetry.space_group_name_H-M   'P 1'
#
loop_
_entity.id
_entity.type
_entity.pdbx_description
1 polymer ?
#
loop_
_entity_poly.entity_id
_entity_poly.type
_entity_poly.pdbx_seq_one_letter_code
_entity_poly.pdbx_strand_id
1 'polypeptide(L)'
;MENPRKNVILTSNGDEISLNIARHLLQRGCRLVLMGNDGELRPAAENMEASLNSRCHAVEVVGLDMKQEKAAVFYEAVAEAKRILGTLDAFVNCYSYEGKFCIPFLRVRPRVPKYN
;
A
#
# COMPACT_ATOMS: atom_id res chain seq x y z
N MET A 1 25.79 15.78 -1.45
CA MET A 1 25.58 14.35 -1.22
C MET A 1 24.46 13.91 -2.15
N GLU A 2 24.79 13.18 -3.21
CA GLU A 2 23.77 12.52 -4.02
C GLU A 2 23.11 11.46 -3.13
N ASN A 3 21.88 11.70 -2.70
CA ASN A 3 21.15 10.69 -1.94
C ASN A 3 20.99 9.47 -2.86
N PRO A 4 21.37 8.26 -2.40
CA PRO A 4 21.09 7.06 -3.18
C PRO A 4 19.60 7.03 -3.47
N ARG A 5 19.26 6.87 -4.77
CA ARG A 5 17.87 6.84 -5.23
C ARG A 5 17.20 5.65 -4.53
N LYS A 6 16.24 5.94 -3.65
CA LYS A 6 15.52 4.91 -2.91
C LYS A 6 14.34 4.42 -3.71
N ASN A 7 14.20 3.11 -3.77
CA ASN A 7 13.07 2.41 -4.35
C ASN A 7 12.06 2.11 -3.25
N VAL A 8 10.86 2.68 -3.39
CA VAL A 8 9.81 2.59 -2.39
C VAL A 8 8.59 1.92 -2.99
N ILE A 9 8.01 0.98 -2.25
CA ILE A 9 6.66 0.47 -2.51
C ILE A 9 5.73 1.12 -1.52
N LEU A 10 4.62 1.68 -2.01
CA LEU A 10 3.59 2.29 -1.18
C LEU A 10 2.25 1.67 -1.51
N THR A 11 1.58 1.13 -0.49
CA THR A 11 0.20 0.66 -0.63
C THR A 11 -0.77 1.79 -0.33
N SER A 12 -1.83 1.93 -1.13
CA SER A 12 -2.78 3.04 -0.98
C SER A 12 -4.17 2.63 -1.45
N ASN A 13 -5.19 3.23 -0.83
CA ASN A 13 -6.59 3.09 -1.22
C ASN A 13 -7.11 4.38 -1.90
N GLY A 14 -6.22 5.18 -2.51
CA GLY A 14 -6.58 6.43 -3.17
C GLY A 14 -6.88 7.60 -2.24
N ASP A 15 -6.58 7.48 -0.95
CA ASP A 15 -6.78 8.55 0.03
C ASP A 15 -5.76 9.70 -0.12
N GLU A 16 -6.16 10.91 0.29
CA GLU A 16 -5.34 12.11 0.17
C GLU A 16 -4.00 11.99 0.92
N ILE A 17 -3.99 11.29 2.06
CA ILE A 17 -2.79 11.15 2.90
C ILE A 17 -1.75 10.30 2.20
N SER A 18 -2.13 9.11 1.72
CA SER A 18 -1.23 8.20 1.02
C SER A 18 -0.71 8.81 -0.29
N LEU A 19 -1.56 9.53 -1.03
CA LEU A 19 -1.16 10.26 -2.23
C LEU A 19 -0.21 11.43 -1.92
N ASN A 20 -0.41 12.14 -0.81
CA ASN A 20 0.50 13.22 -0.43
C ASN A 20 1.87 12.69 0.00
N ILE A 21 1.93 11.54 0.68
CA ILE A 21 3.18 10.84 0.99
C ILE A 21 3.89 10.43 -0.31
N ALA A 22 3.16 9.83 -1.26
CA ALA A 22 3.66 9.45 -2.57
C ALA A 22 4.25 10.66 -3.33
N ARG A 23 3.53 11.78 -3.38
CA ARG A 23 4.00 13.04 -3.98
C ARG A 23 5.31 13.53 -3.37
N HIS A 24 5.42 13.53 -2.05
CA HIS A 24 6.64 13.97 -1.38
C HIS A 24 7.84 13.04 -1.62
N LEU A 25 7.60 11.73 -1.72
CA LEU A 25 8.65 10.77 -2.07
C LEU A 25 9.16 11.00 -3.50
N LEU A 26 8.25 11.24 -4.45
CA LEU A 26 8.60 11.53 -5.84
C LEU A 26 9.38 12.84 -5.98
N GLN A 27 8.94 13.91 -5.30
CA GLN A 27 9.65 15.20 -5.27
C GLN A 27 11.09 15.10 -4.76
N ARG A 28 11.36 14.13 -3.87
CA ARG A 28 12.72 13.86 -3.35
C ARG A 28 13.56 13.00 -4.31
N GLY A 29 13.01 12.59 -5.45
CA GLY A 29 13.71 11.78 -6.45
C GLY A 29 13.70 10.28 -6.18
N CYS A 30 12.79 9.80 -5.30
CA CYS A 30 12.59 8.37 -5.10
C CYS A 30 11.88 7.74 -6.31
N ARG A 31 12.17 6.47 -6.61
CA ARG A 31 11.33 5.66 -7.50
C ARG A 31 10.24 5.02 -6.66
N LEU A 32 9.00 5.12 -7.11
CA LEU A 32 7.84 4.70 -6.37
C LEU A 32 7.00 3.74 -7.20
N VAL A 33 6.57 2.63 -6.59
CA VAL A 33 5.48 1.80 -7.10
C VAL A 33 4.30 1.92 -6.15
N LEU A 34 3.13 2.25 -6.70
CA LEU A 34 1.88 2.27 -5.97
C LEU A 34 1.18 0.92 -6.08
N MET A 35 0.71 0.40 -4.96
CA MET A 35 -0.01 -0.87 -4.89
C MET A 35 -1.41 -0.67 -4.31
N GLY A 36 -2.43 -1.14 -5.01
CA GLY A 36 -3.81 -1.06 -4.53
C GLY A 36 -4.82 -1.07 -5.66
N ASN A 37 -5.96 -0.43 -5.46
CA ASN A 37 -7.03 -0.41 -6.46
C ASN A 37 -6.62 0.38 -7.71
N ASP A 38 -6.46 -0.30 -8.85
CA ASP A 38 -6.03 0.29 -10.12
C ASP A 38 -6.93 1.47 -10.54
N GLY A 39 -8.24 1.34 -10.33
CA GLY A 39 -9.22 2.35 -10.75
C GLY A 39 -9.06 3.70 -10.05
N GLU A 40 -8.55 3.72 -8.82
CA GLU A 40 -8.35 4.94 -8.04
C GLU A 40 -6.89 5.42 -8.12
N LEU A 41 -5.94 4.49 -8.19
CA LEU A 41 -4.51 4.77 -8.21
C LEU A 41 -4.00 5.28 -9.55
N ARG A 42 -4.52 4.74 -10.66
CA ARG A 42 -4.09 5.13 -12.00
C ARG A 42 -4.35 6.60 -12.33
N PRO A 43 -5.57 7.16 -12.16
CA PRO A 43 -5.79 8.58 -12.40
C PRO A 43 -5.01 9.46 -11.39
N ALA A 44 -4.81 8.98 -10.16
CA ALA A 44 -4.02 9.69 -9.18
C ALA A 44 -2.53 9.76 -9.58
N ALA A 45 -1.97 8.65 -10.08
CA ALA A 45 -0.60 8.57 -10.59
C ALA A 45 -0.40 9.53 -11.76
N GLU A 46 -1.29 9.52 -12.75
CA GLU A 46 -1.24 10.43 -13.90
C GLU A 46 -1.31 11.90 -13.47
N ASN A 47 -2.17 12.24 -12.49
CA ASN A 47 -2.26 13.60 -11.95
C ASN A 47 -0.96 14.01 -11.21
N MET A 48 -0.36 13.09 -10.47
CA MET A 48 0.94 13.33 -9.81
C MET A 48 2.06 13.57 -10.82
N GLU A 49 2.14 12.76 -11.87
CA GLU A 49 3.12 12.93 -12.96
C GLU A 49 2.95 14.27 -13.68
N ALA A 50 1.71 14.63 -14.02
CA ALA A 50 1.38 15.92 -14.63
C ALA A 50 1.77 17.10 -13.72
N SER A 51 1.56 16.97 -12.41
CA SER A 51 1.91 18.01 -11.44
C SER A 51 3.42 18.20 -11.26
N LEU A 52 4.22 17.15 -11.50
CA LEU A 52 5.64 17.10 -11.17
C LEU A 52 6.58 17.45 -12.34
N ASN A 53 6.02 17.87 -13.49
CA ASN A 53 6.70 18.49 -14.64
C ASN A 53 8.15 18.00 -14.84
N SER A 54 8.30 16.80 -15.41
CA SER A 54 9.55 16.22 -15.93
C SER A 54 10.68 15.97 -14.91
N ARG A 55 10.49 16.28 -13.62
CA ARG A 55 11.54 16.15 -12.60
C ARG A 55 11.52 14.81 -11.86
N CYS A 56 10.46 14.02 -12.05
CA CYS A 56 10.23 12.78 -11.32
C CYS A 56 10.17 11.56 -12.25
N HIS A 57 10.46 10.38 -11.69
CA HIS A 57 10.32 9.10 -12.40
C HIS A 57 8.85 8.73 -12.57
N ALA A 58 8.57 7.95 -13.61
CA ALA A 58 7.26 7.37 -13.83
C ALA A 58 6.78 6.59 -12.59
N VAL A 59 5.52 6.78 -12.23
CA VAL A 59 4.84 6.14 -11.13
C VAL A 59 4.16 4.89 -11.68
N GLU A 60 4.72 3.74 -11.35
CA GLU A 60 4.15 2.46 -11.76
C GLU A 60 3.05 2.06 -10.78
N VAL A 61 1.95 1.55 -11.30
CA VAL A 61 0.81 1.09 -10.51
C VAL A 61 0.68 -0.42 -10.67
N VAL A 62 0.63 -1.12 -9.54
CA VAL A 62 0.34 -2.55 -9.48
C VAL A 62 -1.02 -2.75 -8.85
N GLY A 63 -1.95 -3.28 -9.64
CA GLY A 63 -3.30 -3.59 -9.21
C GLY A 63 -3.30 -4.66 -8.12
N LEU A 64 -3.79 -4.30 -6.94
CA LEU A 64 -3.97 -5.19 -5.80
C LEU A 64 -5.30 -4.92 -5.12
N ASP A 65 -6.19 -5.91 -5.15
CA ASP A 65 -7.41 -5.89 -4.36
C ASP A 65 -7.15 -6.43 -2.95
N MET A 66 -6.95 -5.51 -2.01
CA MET A 66 -6.69 -5.84 -0.60
C MET A 66 -7.92 -6.39 0.15
N LYS A 67 -9.11 -6.40 -0.46
CA LYS A 67 -10.29 -7.05 0.11
C LYS A 67 -10.30 -8.55 -0.15
N GLN A 68 -9.50 -9.02 -1.10
CA GLN A 68 -9.30 -10.45 -1.26
C GLN A 68 -8.46 -10.96 -0.09
N GLU A 69 -9.08 -11.70 0.82
CA GLU A 69 -8.45 -12.34 1.99
C GLU A 69 -7.49 -13.48 1.61
N LYS A 70 -6.80 -13.36 0.48
CA LYS A 70 -5.83 -14.32 -0.05
C LYS A 70 -4.45 -13.71 0.02
N ALA A 71 -3.67 -14.14 1.02
CA ALA A 71 -2.28 -13.70 1.18
C ALA A 71 -1.43 -13.92 -0.08
N ALA A 72 -1.72 -14.97 -0.87
CA ALA A 72 -1.03 -15.26 -2.14
C ALA A 72 -1.08 -14.07 -3.12
N VAL A 73 -2.24 -13.41 -3.26
CA VAL A 73 -2.43 -12.28 -4.17
C VAL A 73 -1.58 -11.07 -3.74
N PHE A 74 -1.47 -10.85 -2.43
CA PHE A 74 -0.59 -9.83 -1.88
C PHE A 74 0.88 -10.12 -2.19
N TYR A 75 1.34 -11.36 -1.98
CA TYR A 75 2.74 -11.73 -2.25
C TYR A 75 3.09 -11.62 -3.74
N GLU A 76 2.19 -12.01 -4.63
CA GLU A 76 2.36 -11.88 -6.08
C GLU A 76 2.50 -10.40 -6.48
N ALA A 77 1.63 -9.54 -5.97
CA ALA A 77 1.68 -8.11 -6.27
C ALA A 77 2.97 -7.44 -5.72
N VAL A 78 3.43 -7.85 -4.53
CA VAL A 78 4.71 -7.36 -3.98
C VAL A 78 5.90 -7.86 -4.81
N ALA A 79 5.85 -9.10 -5.27
CA ALA A 79 6.89 -9.66 -6.14
C ALA A 79 6.96 -8.91 -7.48
N GLU A 80 5.81 -8.58 -8.06
CA GLU A 80 5.72 -7.76 -9.28
C GLU A 80 6.27 -6.35 -9.05
N ALA A 81 5.84 -5.66 -8.00
CA ALA A 81 6.34 -4.33 -7.65
C ALA A 81 7.86 -4.33 -7.44
N LYS A 82 8.38 -5.37 -6.78
CA LYS A 82 9.83 -5.55 -6.58
C LYS A 82 10.56 -5.81 -7.90
N ARG A 83 9.97 -6.57 -8.83
CA ARG A 83 10.53 -6.82 -10.18
C ARG A 83 10.63 -5.53 -10.99
N ILE A 84 9.65 -4.63 -10.89
CA ILE A 84 9.64 -3.32 -11.55
C ILE A 84 10.74 -2.40 -11.00
N LEU A 85 10.90 -2.35 -9.68
CA LEU A 85 11.92 -1.52 -9.02
C LEU A 85 13.34 -2.10 -9.11
N GLY A 86 13.46 -3.43 -9.19
CA GLY A 86 14.72 -4.17 -9.14
C GLY A 86 15.21 -4.41 -7.71
N THR A 87 15.39 -3.34 -6.94
CA THR A 87 15.72 -3.39 -5.51
C THR A 87 14.65 -2.67 -4.68
N LEU A 88 14.50 -3.04 -3.41
CA LEU A 88 13.54 -2.43 -2.49
C LEU A 88 14.26 -1.84 -1.29
N ASP A 89 14.12 -0.53 -1.07
CA ASP A 89 14.71 0.18 0.08
C ASP A 89 13.70 0.41 1.20
N ALA A 90 12.43 0.66 0.85
CA ALA A 90 11.38 0.87 1.85
C ALA A 90 10.02 0.37 1.36
N PHE A 91 9.23 -0.13 2.31
CA PHE A 91 7.84 -0.51 2.10
C PHE A 91 6.98 0.31 3.06
N VAL A 92 6.04 1.06 2.52
CA VAL A 92 5.13 1.92 3.28
C VAL A 92 3.71 1.38 3.13
N ASN A 93 3.13 0.92 4.23
CA ASN A 93 1.75 0.47 4.23
C ASN A 93 0.82 1.64 4.60
N CYS A 94 0.15 2.25 3.61
CA CYS A 94 -0.88 3.26 3.86
C CYS A 94 -2.29 2.74 3.60
N TYR A 95 -2.47 1.43 3.52
CA TYR A 95 -3.80 0.86 3.42
C TYR A 95 -4.55 0.96 4.74
N SER A 96 -5.69 1.65 4.72
CA SER A 96 -6.64 1.66 5.83
C SER A 96 -7.65 0.54 5.64
N TYR A 97 -7.65 -0.43 6.56
CA TYR A 97 -8.68 -1.46 6.60
C TYR A 97 -9.88 -0.95 7.40
N GLU A 98 -11.00 -0.73 6.71
CA GLU A 98 -12.29 -0.50 7.34
C GLU A 98 -13.06 -1.82 7.44
N GLY A 99 -12.91 -2.52 8.56
CA GLY A 99 -13.70 -3.71 8.83
C GLY A 99 -13.90 -3.94 10.32
N LYS A 100 -14.94 -4.70 10.66
CA LYS A 100 -15.14 -5.15 12.03
C LYS A 100 -14.02 -6.12 12.35
N PHE A 101 -13.07 -5.69 13.17
CA PHE A 101 -12.17 -6.62 13.85
C PHE A 101 -13.04 -7.41 14.83
N CYS A 102 -13.65 -8.49 14.34
CA CYS A 102 -14.32 -9.44 15.19
C CYS A 102 -13.22 -10.16 15.95
N ILE A 103 -12.77 -9.56 17.06
CA ILE A 103 -12.05 -10.30 18.09
C ILE A 103 -12.91 -11.54 18.31
N PRO A 104 -12.38 -12.77 18.16
CA PRO A 104 -13.08 -13.96 18.59
C PRO A 104 -13.30 -13.78 20.09
N PHE A 105 -14.47 -13.25 20.45
CA PHE A 105 -14.84 -13.08 21.83
C PHE A 105 -14.85 -14.50 22.36
N LEU A 106 -13.87 -14.79 23.21
CA LEU A 106 -13.75 -16.00 24.00
C LEU A 106 -15.11 -16.24 24.65
N ARG A 107 -15.95 -17.03 23.99
CA ARG A 107 -17.24 -17.48 24.51
C ARG A 107 -16.95 -18.61 25.47
N VAL A 108 -16.12 -18.35 26.47
CA VAL A 108 -16.04 -19.15 27.68
C VAL A 108 -17.37 -18.90 28.37
N ARG A 109 -18.35 -19.77 28.12
CA ARG A 109 -19.54 -19.79 28.97
C ARG A 109 -19.03 -20.00 30.40
N PRO A 110 -19.35 -19.13 31.37
CA PRO A 110 -19.12 -19.49 32.76
C PRO A 110 -19.92 -20.76 33.02
N ARG A 111 -19.24 -21.87 33.29
CA ARG A 111 -19.88 -23.04 33.90
C ARG A 111 -20.34 -22.58 35.28
N VAL A 112 -21.62 -22.27 35.40
CA VAL A 112 -22.26 -22.08 36.71
C VAL A 112 -22.15 -23.42 37.46
N PRO A 113 -21.51 -23.49 38.64
CA PRO A 113 -21.52 -24.71 39.42
C PRO A 113 -22.96 -24.94 39.90
N LYS A 114 -23.54 -26.11 39.59
CA LYS A 114 -24.73 -26.58 40.29
C LYS A 114 -24.26 -27.06 41.66
N TYR A 115 -24.66 -26.36 42.72
CA TYR A 115 -24.61 -26.91 44.07
C TYR A 115 -25.83 -27.84 44.22
N ASN A 116 -25.56 -29.11 44.52
CA ASN A 116 -26.56 -30.07 45.00
C ASN A 116 -26.91 -29.76 46.46
#